data_AF-A0A4V2X9B2-F1
#
_entry.id   AF-A0A4V2X9B2-F1
#
_cell.length_a   1.000
_cell.length_b   1.000
_cell.length_c   1.000
_cell.angle_alpha   90.00
_cell.angle_beta   90.00
_cell.angle_gamma   90.00
#
_symmetry.space_group_name_H-M   'P 1'
#
loop_
_entity.id
_entity.type
_entity.pdbx_description
1 polymer ?
#
loop_
_entity_poly.entity_id
_entity_poly.type
_entity_poly.pdbx_seq_one_letter_code
_entity_poly.pdbx_strand_id
1 'polypeptide(L)'
;MKKYEMLTLRRDLESLGYRKKNNPFLWEQDKDAVHESLSNEFPNKRRKKNHLNDLAEYCWLVYRKALLSTGPMLIGRANDLWQDKFLKPLGLGKGINENLWNQNAQGNMLVVDKWSGVINDCWVLGGIHRHADFHLMSTAAPANLWNHEDGYHVVTAREILGLLNFGYKREKRGEQVIYTCKNYSSADRAGLLPYNILMKNAIGQGPSSITKLIFEQVTGFNEEIRAFDHSSLRHV
;
A
#
# COMPACT_ATOMS: atom_id res chain seq x y z
N MET A 1 -1.97 -23.05 6.20
CA MET A 1 -2.08 -21.62 5.84
C MET A 1 -1.41 -21.41 4.49
N LYS A 2 -2.14 -21.01 3.45
CA LYS A 2 -1.56 -20.87 2.10
C LYS A 2 -1.04 -19.44 1.95
N LYS A 3 0.20 -19.21 2.39
CA LYS A 3 0.93 -17.95 2.14
C LYS A 3 1.05 -17.76 0.62
N TYR A 4 1.12 -16.51 0.14
CA TYR A 4 1.48 -16.28 -1.27
C TYR A 4 2.80 -16.96 -1.59
N GLU A 5 2.84 -17.62 -2.74
CA GLU A 5 4.06 -18.01 -3.43
C GLU A 5 4.28 -17.03 -4.59
N MET A 6 5.54 -16.82 -4.96
CA MET A 6 5.92 -15.94 -6.09
C MET A 6 5.18 -16.31 -7.38
N LEU A 7 5.01 -17.61 -7.65
CA LEU A 7 4.28 -18.09 -8.83
C LEU A 7 2.79 -17.70 -8.79
N THR A 8 2.14 -17.82 -7.63
CA THR A 8 0.74 -17.41 -7.45
C THR A 8 0.60 -15.90 -7.61
N LEU A 9 1.50 -15.13 -6.98
CA LEU A 9 1.51 -13.66 -7.10
C LEU A 9 1.63 -13.24 -8.57
N ARG A 10 2.57 -13.84 -9.31
CA ARG A 10 2.76 -13.54 -10.74
C ARG A 10 1.51 -13.85 -11.57
N ARG A 11 0.84 -14.98 -11.31
CA ARG A 11 -0.41 -15.36 -12.00
C ARG A 11 -1.55 -14.38 -11.69
N ASP A 12 -1.64 -13.90 -10.45
CA ASP A 12 -2.62 -12.89 -10.08
C ASP A 12 -2.33 -11.57 -10.82
N LEU A 13 -1.07 -11.13 -10.90
CA LEU A 13 -0.70 -9.94 -11.68
C LEU A 13 -1.11 -10.07 -13.16
N GLU A 14 -0.89 -11.23 -13.79
CA GLU A 14 -1.37 -11.47 -15.16
C GLU A 14 -2.90 -11.38 -15.26
N SER A 15 -3.60 -11.94 -14.28
CA SER A 15 -5.08 -11.91 -14.21
C SER A 15 -5.62 -10.50 -13.97
N LEU A 16 -4.85 -9.64 -13.31
CA LEU A 16 -5.12 -8.20 -13.15
C LEU A 16 -4.88 -7.39 -14.43
N GLY A 17 -4.28 -7.99 -15.47
CA GLY A 17 -4.06 -7.37 -16.77
C GLY A 17 -2.63 -6.88 -17.02
N TYR A 18 -1.69 -7.11 -16.09
CA TYR A 18 -0.29 -6.74 -16.31
C TYR A 18 0.36 -7.61 -17.40
N ARG A 19 1.22 -7.01 -18.23
CA ARG A 19 1.81 -7.64 -19.43
C ARG A 19 3.29 -7.27 -19.57
N LYS A 20 4.05 -8.13 -20.25
CA LYS A 20 5.52 -8.00 -20.41
C LYS A 20 5.97 -6.69 -21.05
N LYS A 21 5.19 -6.15 -21.99
CA LYS A 21 5.55 -4.99 -22.82
C LYS A 21 5.03 -3.64 -22.28
N ASN A 22 4.18 -3.65 -21.26
CA ASN A 22 3.54 -2.45 -20.73
C ASN A 22 4.20 -2.10 -19.39
N ASN A 23 4.73 -0.89 -19.25
CA ASN A 23 5.31 -0.44 -17.98
C ASN A 23 4.17 -0.18 -16.97
N PRO A 24 4.11 -0.92 -15.84
CA PRO A 24 3.07 -0.73 -14.83
C PRO A 24 3.48 0.25 -13.72
N PHE A 25 4.73 0.71 -13.70
CA PHE A 25 5.23 1.62 -12.68
C PHE A 25 4.69 3.02 -12.93
N LEU A 26 4.09 3.61 -11.89
CA LEU A 26 3.58 4.98 -11.91
C LEU A 26 4.65 5.99 -11.48
N TRP A 27 5.66 5.51 -10.74
CA TRP A 27 6.82 6.27 -10.35
C TRP A 27 8.05 5.36 -10.33
N GLU A 28 9.17 5.89 -10.82
CA GLU A 28 10.48 5.22 -10.85
C GLU A 28 11.54 6.26 -10.50
N GLN A 29 12.45 5.93 -9.58
CA GLN A 29 13.62 6.76 -9.28
C GLN A 29 14.52 6.87 -10.52
N ASP A 30 14.83 5.71 -11.14
CA ASP A 30 15.53 5.62 -12.41
C ASP A 30 14.63 4.97 -13.47
N LYS A 31 14.19 5.79 -14.43
CA LYS A 31 13.23 5.39 -15.47
C LYS A 31 13.76 4.21 -16.30
N ASP A 32 12.95 3.16 -16.43
CA ASP A 32 13.25 1.96 -17.22
C ASP A 32 14.51 1.16 -16.76
N ALA A 33 15.14 1.53 -15.64
CA ALA A 33 16.30 0.83 -15.10
C ALA A 33 15.88 -0.36 -14.24
N VAL A 34 16.57 -1.50 -14.33
CA VAL A 34 16.34 -2.62 -13.41
C VAL A 34 17.19 -2.41 -12.17
N HIS A 35 16.61 -2.56 -10.97
CA HIS A 35 17.37 -2.42 -9.73
C HIS A 35 18.55 -3.40 -9.69
N GLU A 36 19.69 -2.96 -9.14
CA GLU A 36 20.95 -3.70 -9.22
C GLU A 36 20.83 -5.11 -8.65
N SER A 37 20.13 -5.28 -7.52
CA SER A 37 19.89 -6.59 -6.89
C SER A 37 19.26 -7.60 -7.85
N LEU A 38 18.35 -7.17 -8.73
CA LEU A 38 17.74 -8.03 -9.75
C LEU A 38 18.67 -8.23 -10.94
N SER A 39 19.34 -7.16 -11.38
CA SER A 39 20.24 -7.25 -12.53
C SER A 39 21.41 -8.21 -12.29
N ASN A 40 21.89 -8.28 -11.04
CA ASN A 40 23.02 -9.12 -10.64
C ASN A 40 22.70 -10.63 -10.67
N GLU A 41 21.42 -11.01 -10.76
CA GLU A 41 21.01 -12.42 -10.93
C GLU A 41 21.20 -12.93 -12.37
N PHE A 42 21.47 -12.05 -13.34
CA PHE A 42 21.60 -12.40 -14.75
C PHE A 42 23.07 -12.35 -15.23
N PRO A 43 23.50 -13.32 -16.08
CA PRO A 43 24.79 -13.25 -16.74
C PRO A 43 24.99 -11.92 -17.48
N ASN A 44 26.15 -11.30 -17.30
CA ASN A 44 26.51 -9.99 -17.87
C ASN A 44 25.59 -8.83 -17.45
N LYS A 45 24.80 -8.98 -16.37
CA LYS A 45 23.81 -7.99 -15.90
C LYS A 45 22.76 -7.60 -16.95
N ARG A 46 22.57 -8.42 -17.99
CA ARG A 46 21.66 -8.15 -19.11
C ARG A 46 20.40 -9.00 -19.00
N ARG A 47 19.30 -8.36 -18.57
CA ARG A 47 17.96 -8.95 -18.59
C ARG A 47 17.19 -8.46 -19.82
N LYS A 48 16.45 -9.35 -20.50
CA LYS A 48 15.45 -8.91 -21.50
C LYS A 48 14.36 -8.11 -20.78
N LYS A 49 14.00 -6.94 -21.31
CA LYS A 49 12.95 -6.07 -20.75
C LYS A 49 11.64 -6.85 -20.60
N ASN A 50 11.19 -7.04 -19.36
CA ASN A 50 9.98 -7.77 -19.05
C ASN A 50 9.35 -7.17 -17.80
N HIS A 51 8.54 -6.14 -18.03
CA HIS A 51 7.91 -5.35 -16.99
C HIS A 51 7.01 -6.15 -16.05
N LEU A 52 6.38 -7.22 -16.55
CA LEU A 52 5.59 -8.12 -15.71
C LEU A 52 6.47 -8.86 -14.70
N ASN A 53 7.65 -9.33 -15.14
CA ASN A 53 8.57 -9.97 -14.22
C ASN A 53 9.18 -8.94 -13.26
N ASP A 54 9.58 -7.76 -13.74
CA ASP A 54 10.07 -6.69 -12.87
C ASP A 54 9.04 -6.35 -11.78
N LEU A 55 7.78 -6.12 -12.16
CA LEU A 55 6.69 -5.88 -11.22
C LEU A 55 6.50 -7.03 -10.22
N ALA A 56 6.54 -8.28 -10.70
CA ALA A 56 6.40 -9.45 -9.83
C ALA A 56 7.50 -9.49 -8.77
N GLU A 57 8.75 -9.17 -9.13
CA GLU A 57 9.86 -9.14 -8.16
C GLU A 57 9.66 -8.07 -7.09
N TYR A 58 9.22 -6.88 -7.47
CA TYR A 58 8.93 -5.80 -6.52
C TYR A 58 7.77 -6.18 -5.59
N CYS A 59 6.67 -6.66 -6.15
CA CYS A 59 5.52 -7.11 -5.38
C CYS A 59 5.89 -8.23 -4.39
N TRP A 60 6.72 -9.19 -4.83
CA TRP A 60 7.21 -10.26 -3.97
C TRP A 60 8.16 -9.76 -2.88
N LEU A 61 9.10 -8.87 -3.21
CA LEU A 61 10.02 -8.25 -2.26
C LEU A 61 9.25 -7.61 -1.11
N VAL A 62 8.32 -6.72 -1.43
CA VAL A 62 7.60 -5.94 -0.41
C VAL A 62 6.64 -6.80 0.39
N TYR A 63 5.96 -7.77 -0.25
CA TYR A 63 5.13 -8.76 0.43
C TYR A 63 5.96 -9.58 1.43
N ARG A 64 7.10 -10.13 0.98
CA ARG A 64 7.95 -10.99 1.80
C ARG A 64 8.60 -10.22 2.94
N LYS A 65 9.10 -9.00 2.69
CA LYS A 65 9.63 -8.12 3.73
C LYS A 65 8.56 -7.83 4.78
N ALA A 66 7.36 -7.41 4.37
CA ALA A 66 6.27 -7.16 5.30
C ALA A 66 5.88 -8.39 6.11
N LEU A 67 5.76 -9.56 5.47
CA LEU A 67 5.40 -10.83 6.09
C LEU A 67 6.42 -11.32 7.13
N LEU A 68 7.71 -11.10 6.89
CA LEU A 68 8.79 -11.59 7.77
C LEU A 68 9.17 -10.60 8.87
N SER A 69 8.65 -9.38 8.83
CA SER A 69 8.96 -8.36 9.83
C SER A 69 8.23 -8.61 11.15
N THR A 70 8.76 -8.04 12.24
CA THR A 70 8.15 -8.04 13.57
C THR A 70 7.65 -6.64 13.94
N GLY A 71 6.69 -6.54 14.87
CA GLY A 71 6.15 -5.25 15.32
C GLY A 71 5.11 -4.64 14.37
N PRO A 72 4.72 -3.38 14.58
CA PRO A 72 3.61 -2.76 13.86
C PRO A 72 4.00 -2.33 12.44
N MET A 73 3.05 -2.42 11.50
CA MET A 73 3.15 -1.79 10.18
C MET A 73 2.78 -0.31 10.30
N LEU A 74 3.48 0.58 9.61
CA LEU A 74 3.22 2.02 9.62
C LEU A 74 2.58 2.43 8.28
N ILE A 75 1.34 2.90 8.32
CA ILE A 75 0.56 3.32 7.14
C ILE A 75 0.23 4.81 7.21
N GLY A 76 0.07 5.45 6.05
CA GLY A 76 -0.12 6.90 5.96
C GLY A 76 0.52 7.54 4.73
N ARG A 77 0.53 8.87 4.72
CA ARG A 77 1.15 9.72 3.70
C ARG A 77 2.66 9.69 3.85
N ALA A 78 3.37 9.75 2.72
CA ALA A 78 4.83 9.79 2.71
C ALA A 78 5.40 10.92 3.57
N ASN A 79 4.78 12.11 3.57
CA ASN A 79 5.23 13.25 4.38
C ASN A 79 5.18 12.98 5.90
N ASP A 80 4.24 12.15 6.37
CA ASP A 80 4.14 11.79 7.78
C ASP A 80 5.07 10.62 8.14
N LEU A 81 5.25 9.69 7.20
CA LEU A 81 6.00 8.45 7.40
C LEU A 81 7.51 8.59 7.19
N TRP A 82 7.95 9.34 6.18
CA TRP A 82 9.34 9.44 5.75
C TRP A 82 10.15 10.44 6.58
N GLN A 83 10.02 10.30 7.90
CA GLN A 83 10.81 11.00 8.91
C GLN A 83 11.90 10.05 9.41
N ASP A 84 13.11 10.58 9.63
CA ASP A 84 14.28 9.80 10.08
C ASP A 84 14.00 8.95 11.33
N LYS A 85 13.18 9.47 12.26
CA LYS A 85 12.78 8.79 13.48
C LYS A 85 12.03 7.47 13.25
N PHE A 86 11.38 7.32 12.10
CA PHE A 86 10.69 6.09 11.69
C PHE A 86 11.50 5.27 10.69
N LEU A 87 12.22 5.93 9.77
CA LEU A 87 13.02 5.28 8.74
C LEU A 87 14.24 4.54 9.29
N LYS A 88 15.09 5.23 10.06
CA LYS A 88 16.40 4.69 10.50
C LYS A 88 16.29 3.41 11.33
N PRO A 89 15.37 3.29 12.32
CA PRO A 89 15.20 2.06 13.08
C PRO A 89 14.81 0.85 12.22
N LEU A 90 14.20 1.09 11.05
CA LEU A 90 13.80 0.06 10.10
C LEU A 90 14.89 -0.23 9.06
N GLY A 91 16.08 0.36 9.16
CA GLY A 91 17.12 0.23 8.14
C GLY A 91 16.74 0.87 6.80
N LEU A 92 15.85 1.86 6.84
CA LEU A 92 15.34 2.61 5.69
C LEU A 92 15.83 4.06 5.74
N GLY A 93 15.67 4.77 4.63
CA GLY A 93 16.09 6.16 4.50
C GLY A 93 15.62 6.80 3.19
N LYS A 94 16.30 7.87 2.78
CA LYS A 94 15.95 8.66 1.58
C LYS A 94 17.00 8.54 0.47
N GLY A 95 18.14 7.90 0.76
CA GLY A 95 19.16 7.59 -0.22
C GLY A 95 18.72 6.50 -1.20
N ILE A 96 19.38 6.44 -2.36
CA ILE A 96 19.08 5.51 -3.46
C ILE A 96 19.11 4.03 -3.04
N ASN A 97 19.93 3.68 -2.04
CA ASN A 97 20.08 2.31 -1.52
C ASN A 97 19.40 2.11 -0.15
N GLU A 98 18.65 3.10 0.34
CA GLU A 98 18.04 3.07 1.68
C GLU A 98 16.57 2.64 1.61
N ASN A 99 16.30 1.57 0.87
CA ASN A 99 14.96 1.06 0.57
C ASN A 99 14.84 -0.44 0.91
N LEU A 100 13.71 -1.07 0.58
CA LEU A 100 13.44 -2.47 0.92
C LEU A 100 14.33 -3.50 0.20
N TRP A 101 15.13 -3.11 -0.81
CA TRP A 101 16.17 -3.97 -1.36
C TRP A 101 17.33 -4.19 -0.39
N ASN A 102 17.54 -3.28 0.57
CA ASN A 102 18.53 -3.47 1.62
C ASN A 102 18.18 -4.73 2.45
N GLN A 103 19.15 -5.62 2.61
CA GLN A 103 18.96 -6.89 3.32
C GLN A 103 18.50 -6.67 4.77
N ASN A 104 19.03 -5.64 5.43
CA ASN A 104 18.72 -5.30 6.82
C ASN A 104 17.43 -4.50 6.98
N ALA A 105 16.86 -4.00 5.88
CA ALA A 105 15.62 -3.22 5.94
C ALA A 105 14.44 -4.07 6.39
N GLN A 106 13.65 -3.52 7.30
CA GLN A 106 12.41 -4.08 7.81
C GLN A 106 11.23 -3.63 6.93
N GLY A 107 10.32 -4.57 6.65
CA GLY A 107 9.12 -4.35 5.85
C GLY A 107 7.96 -3.67 6.58
N ASN A 108 8.19 -3.08 7.74
CA ASN A 108 7.16 -2.36 8.50
C ASN A 108 6.68 -1.07 7.81
N MET A 109 7.42 -0.58 6.82
CA MET A 109 7.07 0.60 6.02
C MET A 109 7.45 0.37 4.56
N LEU A 110 6.64 0.88 3.63
CA LEU A 110 6.89 0.73 2.20
C LEU A 110 7.83 1.84 1.69
N VAL A 111 9.07 1.46 1.39
CA VAL A 111 10.05 2.31 0.71
C VAL A 111 10.73 1.50 -0.37
N VAL A 112 10.54 1.89 -1.62
CA VAL A 112 11.05 1.22 -2.82
C VAL A 112 11.40 2.28 -3.87
N ASP A 113 12.33 1.96 -4.75
CA ASP A 113 12.80 2.80 -5.87
C ASP A 113 11.86 2.79 -7.08
N LYS A 114 10.84 1.92 -7.09
CA LYS A 114 9.74 1.94 -8.05
C LYS A 114 8.42 1.67 -7.39
N TRP A 115 7.38 2.36 -7.85
CA TRP A 115 6.08 2.31 -7.23
C TRP A 115 4.95 2.10 -8.24
N SER A 116 3.98 1.30 -7.82
CA SER A 116 2.67 1.15 -8.43
C SER A 116 1.67 0.80 -7.33
N GLY A 117 0.38 1.03 -7.57
CA GLY A 117 -0.66 0.71 -6.59
C GLY A 117 -0.65 -0.75 -6.14
N VAL A 118 -0.35 -1.69 -7.04
CA VAL A 118 -0.34 -3.13 -6.71
C VAL A 118 0.86 -3.54 -5.85
N ILE A 119 1.98 -2.81 -5.92
CA ILE A 119 3.12 -3.01 -5.00
C ILE A 119 2.66 -2.68 -3.58
N ASN A 120 1.94 -1.56 -3.41
CA ASN A 120 1.36 -1.21 -2.13
C ASN A 120 0.40 -2.27 -1.60
N ASP A 121 -0.52 -2.75 -2.45
CA ASP A 121 -1.48 -3.78 -2.06
C ASP A 121 -0.77 -5.08 -1.63
N CYS A 122 0.32 -5.48 -2.32
CA CYS A 122 1.14 -6.63 -1.93
C CYS A 122 1.83 -6.44 -0.58
N TRP A 123 2.36 -5.25 -0.32
CA TRP A 123 2.99 -4.90 0.95
C TRP A 123 1.98 -5.00 2.11
N VAL A 124 0.77 -4.44 1.94
CA VAL A 124 -0.33 -4.55 2.92
C VAL A 124 -0.71 -6.01 3.14
N LEU A 125 -0.85 -6.81 2.08
CA LEU A 125 -1.15 -8.24 2.18
C LEU A 125 -0.10 -9.02 2.99
N GLY A 126 1.18 -8.66 2.87
CA GLY A 126 2.25 -9.26 3.69
C GLY A 126 2.03 -9.01 5.19
N GLY A 127 1.68 -7.78 5.56
CA GLY A 127 1.31 -7.43 6.93
C GLY A 127 0.03 -8.14 7.40
N ILE A 128 -0.98 -8.22 6.52
CA ILE A 128 -2.25 -8.91 6.80
C ILE A 128 -2.01 -10.39 7.12
N HIS A 129 -1.20 -11.08 6.32
CA HIS A 129 -0.91 -12.52 6.45
C HIS A 129 -0.03 -12.88 7.66
N ARG A 130 0.65 -11.90 8.27
CA ARG A 130 1.30 -12.08 9.58
C ARG A 130 0.48 -11.54 10.75
N HIS A 131 -0.74 -11.09 10.48
CA HIS A 131 -1.65 -10.50 11.47
C HIS A 131 -1.07 -9.30 12.23
N ALA A 132 -0.27 -8.48 11.54
CA ALA A 132 0.37 -7.31 12.14
C ALA A 132 -0.64 -6.26 12.58
N ASP A 133 -0.39 -5.56 13.69
CA ASP A 133 -1.08 -4.30 13.93
C ASP A 133 -0.63 -3.24 12.91
N PHE A 134 -1.57 -2.45 12.39
CA PHE A 134 -1.27 -1.34 11.48
C PHE A 134 -1.54 -0.02 12.18
N HIS A 135 -0.51 0.80 12.34
CA HIS A 135 -0.58 2.11 12.97
C HIS A 135 -0.77 3.16 11.88
N LEU A 136 -1.87 3.90 11.97
CA LEU A 136 -2.13 5.02 11.09
C LEU A 136 -1.42 6.25 11.60
N MET A 137 -0.44 6.70 10.83
CA MET A 137 0.44 7.82 11.19
C MET A 137 -0.07 9.17 10.65
N SER A 138 -0.96 9.14 9.67
CA SER A 138 -1.60 10.33 9.08
C SER A 138 -2.97 10.59 9.67
N THR A 139 -3.39 11.84 9.70
CA THR A 139 -4.78 12.17 10.01
C THR A 139 -5.70 11.59 8.92
N ALA A 140 -6.81 10.96 9.33
CA ALA A 140 -7.83 10.42 8.42
C ALA A 140 -8.74 11.54 7.86
N ALA A 141 -8.12 12.62 7.37
CA ALA A 141 -8.80 13.73 6.72
C ALA A 141 -9.17 13.35 5.27
N PRO A 142 -10.25 13.90 4.69
CA PRO A 142 -10.69 13.57 3.32
C PRO A 142 -9.56 13.70 2.28
N ALA A 143 -8.78 14.78 2.31
CA ALA A 143 -7.66 15.01 1.39
C ALA A 143 -6.53 13.97 1.49
N ASN A 144 -6.42 13.25 2.62
CA ASN A 144 -5.47 12.16 2.79
C ASN A 144 -6.02 10.81 2.30
N LEU A 145 -7.29 10.76 1.88
CA LEU A 145 -8.00 9.53 1.54
C LEU A 145 -8.52 9.55 0.09
N TRP A 146 -8.88 10.71 -0.45
CA TRP A 146 -9.38 10.86 -1.81
C TRP A 146 -8.74 12.06 -2.51
N ASN A 147 -8.26 11.84 -3.73
CA ASN A 147 -7.87 12.92 -4.63
C ASN A 147 -9.10 13.35 -5.43
N HIS A 148 -9.62 14.54 -5.11
CA HIS A 148 -10.80 15.10 -5.77
C HIS A 148 -10.53 15.61 -7.18
N GLU A 149 -9.30 16.03 -7.48
CA GLU A 149 -8.91 16.55 -8.80
C GLU A 149 -8.86 15.42 -9.83
N ASP A 150 -8.22 14.31 -9.45
CA ASP A 150 -7.96 13.18 -10.36
C ASP A 150 -8.93 12.00 -10.17
N GLY A 151 -9.82 12.06 -9.18
CA GLY A 151 -10.87 11.07 -8.95
C GLY A 151 -10.39 9.68 -8.52
N TYR A 152 -9.35 9.59 -7.68
CA TYR A 152 -8.82 8.31 -7.19
C TYR A 152 -8.59 8.26 -5.67
N HIS A 153 -8.55 7.05 -5.12
CA HIS A 153 -8.13 6.82 -3.72
C HIS A 153 -6.66 7.13 -3.53
N VAL A 154 -6.36 8.00 -2.57
CA VAL A 154 -5.02 8.10 -2.02
C VAL A 154 -4.62 6.73 -1.44
N VAL A 155 -3.33 6.39 -1.52
CA VAL A 155 -2.79 5.11 -1.06
C VAL A 155 -3.27 4.73 0.34
N THR A 156 -3.31 5.68 1.26
CA THR A 156 -3.80 5.48 2.64
C THR A 156 -5.26 4.99 2.70
N ALA A 157 -6.14 5.46 1.82
CA ALA A 157 -7.50 4.93 1.76
C ALA A 157 -7.52 3.48 1.26
N ARG A 158 -6.69 3.14 0.26
CA ARG A 158 -6.58 1.76 -0.23
C ARG A 158 -6.15 0.82 0.90
N GLU A 159 -5.10 1.20 1.63
CA GLU A 159 -4.58 0.47 2.79
C GLU A 159 -5.70 0.20 3.80
N ILE A 160 -6.39 1.26 4.24
CA ILE A 160 -7.45 1.15 5.25
C ILE A 160 -8.63 0.30 4.74
N LEU A 161 -9.08 0.51 3.50
CA LEU A 161 -10.18 -0.26 2.91
C LEU A 161 -9.82 -1.75 2.84
N GLY A 162 -8.59 -2.08 2.44
CA GLY A 162 -8.06 -3.43 2.46
C GLY A 162 -8.12 -4.04 3.86
N LEU A 163 -7.60 -3.34 4.87
CA LEU A 163 -7.61 -3.80 6.26
C LEU A 163 -9.04 -4.11 6.75
N LEU A 164 -9.96 -3.16 6.59
CA LEU A 164 -11.34 -3.32 7.01
C LEU A 164 -12.04 -4.48 6.30
N ASN A 165 -11.72 -4.73 5.03
CA ASN A 165 -12.28 -5.84 4.26
C ASN A 165 -11.69 -7.20 4.68
N PHE A 166 -10.41 -7.23 5.08
CA PHE A 166 -9.70 -8.47 5.41
C PHE A 166 -9.60 -8.75 6.90
N GLY A 167 -10.66 -8.40 7.65
CA GLY A 167 -10.84 -8.85 9.03
C GLY A 167 -10.23 -7.97 10.11
N TYR A 168 -9.74 -6.77 9.75
CA TYR A 168 -9.24 -5.82 10.74
C TYR A 168 -10.35 -4.90 11.24
N LYS A 169 -10.19 -4.45 12.49
CA LYS A 169 -11.01 -3.38 13.06
C LYS A 169 -10.13 -2.23 13.49
N ARG A 170 -10.64 -1.02 13.27
CA ARG A 170 -10.06 0.22 13.79
C ARG A 170 -10.29 0.30 15.30
N GLU A 171 -9.24 0.60 16.03
CA GLU A 171 -9.22 0.87 17.47
C GLU A 171 -8.53 2.22 17.71
N LYS A 172 -9.00 2.95 18.72
CA LYS A 172 -8.34 4.15 19.22
C LYS A 172 -7.67 3.82 20.55
N ARG A 173 -6.36 4.04 20.65
CA ARG A 173 -5.59 3.87 21.89
C ARG A 173 -4.90 5.20 22.20
N GLY A 174 -5.48 5.98 23.10
CA GLY A 174 -5.09 7.38 23.30
C GLY A 174 -5.30 8.19 22.02
N GLU A 175 -4.23 8.82 21.52
CA GLU A 175 -4.25 9.58 20.26
C GLU A 175 -3.97 8.71 19.02
N GLN A 176 -3.58 7.45 19.20
CA GLN A 176 -3.21 6.57 18.11
C GLN A 176 -4.44 5.87 17.52
N VAL A 177 -4.46 5.78 16.20
CA VAL A 177 -5.41 4.94 15.46
C VAL A 177 -4.68 3.69 15.00
N ILE A 178 -5.14 2.53 15.48
CA ILE A 178 -4.52 1.23 15.23
C ILE A 178 -5.57 0.31 14.61
N TYR A 179 -5.21 -0.41 13.56
CA TYR A 179 -6.02 -1.47 12.99
C TYR A 179 -5.48 -2.80 13.46
N THR A 180 -6.30 -3.56 14.18
CA THR A 180 -5.92 -4.86 14.74
C THR A 180 -6.72 -5.98 14.08
N CYS A 181 -6.09 -7.12 13.88
CA CYS A 181 -6.73 -8.28 13.27
C CYS A 181 -7.78 -8.86 14.24
N LYS A 182 -9.06 -8.86 13.84
CA LYS A 182 -10.15 -9.47 14.62
C LYS A 182 -10.71 -10.74 13.98
N ASN A 183 -10.45 -10.94 12.68
CA ASN A 183 -10.86 -12.13 11.96
C ASN A 183 -9.66 -12.70 11.19
N TYR A 184 -8.86 -13.50 11.89
CA TYR A 184 -7.68 -14.20 11.36
C TYR A 184 -8.02 -15.04 10.13
N SER A 185 -9.17 -15.71 10.12
CA SER A 185 -9.60 -16.52 8.98
C SER A 185 -9.83 -15.70 7.71
N SER A 186 -10.37 -14.48 7.85
CA SER A 186 -10.51 -13.55 6.72
C SER A 186 -9.17 -12.97 6.28
N ALA A 187 -8.29 -12.66 7.22
CA ALA A 187 -6.94 -12.18 6.92
C ALA A 187 -6.12 -13.24 6.16
N ASP A 188 -6.19 -14.50 6.59
CA ASP A 188 -5.47 -15.63 5.97
C ASP A 188 -5.91 -15.96 4.54
N ARG A 189 -7.12 -15.53 4.16
CA ARG A 189 -7.67 -15.70 2.81
C ARG A 189 -7.53 -14.45 1.95
N ALA A 190 -6.91 -13.39 2.46
CA ALA A 190 -6.73 -12.16 1.70
C ALA A 190 -5.88 -12.44 0.45
N GLY A 191 -6.14 -11.70 -0.62
CA GLY A 191 -5.48 -11.91 -1.90
C GLY A 191 -5.60 -10.72 -2.83
N LEU A 192 -4.67 -10.62 -3.78
CA LEU A 192 -4.60 -9.57 -4.80
C LEU A 192 -5.87 -9.45 -5.63
N LEU A 193 -6.45 -10.58 -6.06
CA LEU A 193 -7.69 -10.57 -6.84
C LEU A 193 -8.87 -10.00 -6.04
N PRO A 194 -9.20 -10.52 -4.84
CA PRO A 194 -10.20 -9.89 -3.96
C PRO A 194 -9.89 -8.42 -3.64
N TYR A 195 -8.62 -8.07 -3.41
CA TYR A 195 -8.20 -6.70 -3.12
C TYR A 195 -8.52 -5.78 -4.30
N ASN A 196 -8.18 -6.19 -5.52
CA ASN A 196 -8.45 -5.39 -6.71
C ASN A 196 -9.96 -5.25 -7.00
N ILE A 197 -10.75 -6.31 -6.77
CA ILE A 197 -12.22 -6.25 -6.89
C ILE A 197 -12.78 -5.23 -5.88
N LEU A 198 -12.32 -5.28 -4.63
CA LEU A 198 -12.67 -4.30 -3.60
C LEU A 198 -12.34 -2.88 -4.05
N MET A 199 -11.13 -2.64 -4.57
CA MET A 199 -10.72 -1.31 -5.00
C MET A 199 -11.53 -0.80 -6.20
N LYS A 200 -11.84 -1.66 -7.18
CA LYS A 200 -12.70 -1.28 -8.31
C LYS A 200 -14.11 -0.88 -7.85
N ASN A 201 -14.69 -1.66 -6.93
CA ASN A 201 -16.01 -1.36 -6.36
C ASN A 201 -15.98 -0.04 -5.57
N ALA A 202 -14.93 0.18 -4.78
CA ALA A 202 -14.76 1.42 -4.04
C ALA A 202 -14.59 2.63 -4.96
N ILE A 203 -13.84 2.50 -6.06
CA ILE A 203 -13.67 3.59 -7.06
C ILE A 203 -15.02 3.94 -7.68
N GLY A 204 -15.85 2.94 -8.01
CA GLY A 204 -17.20 3.15 -8.53
C GLY A 204 -18.14 3.91 -7.56
N GLN A 205 -17.84 3.92 -6.26
CA GLN A 205 -18.56 4.70 -5.25
C GLN A 205 -18.03 6.13 -5.10
N GLY A 206 -16.89 6.47 -5.72
CA GLY A 206 -16.29 7.80 -5.65
C GLY A 206 -15.95 8.23 -4.21
N PRO A 207 -16.11 9.53 -3.87
CA PRO A 207 -15.86 10.05 -2.52
C PRO A 207 -16.64 9.34 -1.41
N SER A 208 -17.84 8.82 -1.69
CA SER A 208 -18.66 8.11 -0.69
C SER A 208 -17.98 6.85 -0.12
N SER A 209 -17.01 6.27 -0.84
CA SER A 209 -16.24 5.12 -0.38
C SER A 209 -15.36 5.41 0.84
N ILE A 210 -14.97 6.67 1.05
CA ILE A 210 -14.09 7.08 2.15
C ILE A 210 -14.85 7.62 3.38
N THR A 211 -16.16 7.87 3.27
CA THR A 211 -16.96 8.49 4.34
C THR A 211 -16.90 7.71 5.66
N LYS A 212 -16.86 6.37 5.59
CA LYS A 212 -16.73 5.50 6.77
C LYS A 212 -15.31 5.46 7.36
N LEU A 213 -14.32 5.95 6.61
CA LEU A 213 -12.91 5.98 6.99
C LEU A 213 -12.57 7.25 7.75
N ILE A 214 -13.24 8.35 7.44
CA ILE A 214 -13.02 9.66 8.07
C ILE A 214 -13.25 9.52 9.58
N PHE A 215 -12.27 9.99 10.34
CA PHE A 215 -12.38 10.05 11.78
C PHE A 215 -13.02 11.38 12.17
N GLU A 216 -14.09 11.32 12.95
CA GLU A 216 -14.70 12.53 13.52
C GLU A 216 -13.78 13.08 14.62
N GLN A 217 -12.88 13.98 14.26
CA GLN A 217 -12.01 14.65 15.25
C GLN A 217 -12.81 15.62 16.12
N VAL A 218 -13.88 16.18 15.57
CA VAL A 218 -14.82 17.11 16.22
C VAL A 218 -16.23 16.61 15.96
N THR A 219 -17.02 16.38 17.01
CA THR A 219 -18.41 15.92 16.91
C THR A 219 -19.23 16.84 15.99
N GLY A 220 -19.92 16.27 15.00
CA GLY A 220 -20.73 17.01 14.02
C GLY A 220 -19.99 17.33 12.72
N PHE A 221 -18.65 17.27 12.70
CA PHE A 221 -17.85 17.63 11.51
C PHE A 221 -18.10 16.68 10.33
N ASN A 222 -18.36 15.40 10.59
CA ASN A 222 -18.66 14.46 9.51
C ASN A 222 -20.05 14.70 8.91
N GLU A 223 -21.00 15.23 9.69
CA GLU A 223 -22.32 15.62 9.18
C GLU A 223 -22.20 16.88 8.31
N GLU A 224 -21.39 17.86 8.73
CA GLU A 224 -21.07 19.04 7.92
C GLU A 224 -20.41 18.65 6.58
N ILE A 225 -19.42 17.73 6.58
CA ILE A 225 -18.81 17.24 5.33
C ILE A 225 -19.86 16.59 4.42
N ARG A 226 -20.77 15.78 4.97
CA ARG A 226 -21.81 15.11 4.17
C ARG A 226 -22.85 16.08 3.63
N ALA A 227 -23.14 17.14 4.37
CA ALA A 227 -24.06 18.20 3.97
C ALA A 227 -23.40 19.27 3.08
N PHE A 228 -22.08 19.23 2.92
CA PHE A 228 -21.34 20.22 2.15
C PHE A 228 -21.64 20.09 0.66
N ASP A 229 -22.19 21.15 0.08
CA ASP A 229 -22.45 21.24 -1.35
C ASP A 229 -21.15 21.45 -2.12
N HIS A 230 -20.62 20.36 -2.67
CA HIS A 230 -19.39 20.37 -3.46
C HIS A 230 -19.49 21.19 -4.76
N SER A 231 -20.69 21.54 -5.23
CA SER A 231 -20.86 22.42 -6.40
C SER A 231 -20.45 23.87 -6.12
N SER A 232 -20.30 24.23 -4.84
CA SER A 232 -19.87 25.56 -4.40
C SER A 232 -18.37 25.82 -4.52
N LEU A 233 -17.55 24.77 -4.70
CA LEU A 233 -16.11 24.91 -4.89
C LEU A 233 -15.82 25.33 -6.34
N ARG A 234 -15.62 26.63 -6.55
CA ARG A 234 -15.17 27.17 -7.84
C ARG A 234 -13.79 26.61 -8.18
N HIS A 235 -13.64 26.06 -9.38
CA HIS A 235 -12.32 25.80 -9.96
C HIS A 235 -11.59 27.13 -10.12
N VAL A 236 -10.52 27.33 -9.33
CA VAL A 236 -9.54 28.40 -9.51
C VAL A 236 -8.37 27.82 -10.28
#